data_AF-A0A3D1NSE2-F1
#
_entry.id   AF-A0A3D1NSE2-F1
#
_cell.length_a   1.000
_cell.length_b   1.000
_cell.length_c   1.000
_cell.angle_alpha   90.00
_cell.angle_beta   90.00
_cell.angle_gamma   90.00
#
_symmetry.space_group_name_H-M   'P 1'
#
loop_
_entity.id
_entity.type
_entity.pdbx_description
1 polymer ?
#
loop_
_entity_poly.entity_id
_entity_poly.type
_entity_poly.pdbx_seq_one_letter_code
_entity_poly.pdbx_strand_id
1 'polypeptide(L)'
;MNDPHWTEGLLRPVMAEIVRLTPEIDWENNDEFYPIDLRGAITVFGRTKRGRPVCITFTESGHDLQFDSGQIHNSFSLKVLKDIGGTNNIMESVGDGEPLLHYIRQRMLFLEQHP
;
A
#
# COMPACT_ATOMS: atom_id res chain seq x y z
N MET A 1 17.89 9.42 -4.38
CA MET A 1 17.53 9.28 -2.96
C MET A 1 17.65 7.80 -2.69
N ASN A 2 18.42 7.38 -1.69
CA ASN A 2 18.63 5.95 -1.43
C ASN A 2 17.32 5.33 -0.89
N ASP A 3 17.12 4.04 -1.14
CA ASP A 3 16.05 3.25 -0.53
C ASP A 3 16.02 3.48 1.00
N PRO A 4 14.84 3.75 1.59
CA PRO A 4 14.72 3.82 3.04
C PRO A 4 15.20 2.52 3.68
N HIS A 5 15.96 2.61 4.77
CA HIS A 5 16.56 1.44 5.43
C HIS A 5 15.56 0.33 5.82
N TRP A 6 14.28 0.67 6.00
CA TRP A 6 13.23 -0.27 6.35
C TRP A 6 12.72 -1.10 5.16
N THR A 7 12.99 -0.72 3.91
CA THR A 7 12.44 -1.43 2.73
C THR A 7 13.01 -2.84 2.61
N GLU A 8 14.31 -3.02 2.84
CA GLU A 8 14.97 -4.33 2.82
C GLU A 8 14.44 -5.26 3.92
N GLY A 9 14.26 -4.74 5.13
CA GLY A 9 13.89 -5.54 6.30
C GLY A 9 12.40 -5.82 6.43
N LEU A 10 11.55 -4.91 5.94
CA LEU A 10 10.09 -4.99 6.12
C LEU A 10 9.34 -5.13 4.80
N LEU A 11 9.57 -4.23 3.84
CA LEU A 11 8.76 -4.16 2.62
C LEU A 11 9.06 -5.29 1.64
N ARG A 12 10.33 -5.58 1.35
CA ARG A 12 10.72 -6.61 0.37
C ARG A 12 10.22 -8.02 0.76
N PRO A 13 10.35 -8.48 2.02
CA PRO A 13 9.78 -9.77 2.43
C PRO A 13 8.26 -9.82 2.25
N VAL A 14 7.57 -8.73 2.64
CA VAL A 14 6.12 -8.62 2.48
C VAL A 14 5.72 -8.65 1.00
N MET A 15 6.42 -7.91 0.14
CA MET A 15 6.16 -7.91 -1.30
C MET A 15 6.43 -9.27 -1.94
N ALA A 16 7.50 -9.97 -1.55
CA ALA A 16 7.79 -11.31 -2.04
C ALA A 16 6.63 -12.28 -1.73
N GLU A 17 6.05 -12.18 -0.53
CA GLU A 17 4.91 -13.00 -0.13
C GLU A 17 3.61 -12.58 -0.83
N ILE A 18 3.35 -11.28 -0.99
CA ILE A 18 2.19 -10.77 -1.75
C ILE A 18 2.23 -11.26 -3.19
N VAL A 19 3.37 -11.14 -3.87
CA VAL A 19 3.56 -11.61 -5.25
C VAL A 19 3.25 -13.11 -5.35
N ARG A 20 3.71 -13.90 -4.38
CA ARG A 20 3.46 -15.34 -4.32
C ARG A 20 1.97 -15.66 -4.08
N LEU A 21 1.29 -14.89 -3.24
CA LEU A 21 -0.10 -15.12 -2.82
C LEU A 21 -1.16 -14.51 -3.74
N THR A 22 -0.76 -13.57 -4.61
CA THR A 22 -1.66 -12.86 -5.54
C THR A 22 -1.14 -12.94 -7.00
N PRO A 23 -0.94 -14.16 -7.55
CA PRO A 23 -0.40 -14.37 -8.90
C PRO A 23 -1.29 -13.81 -10.03
N GLU A 24 -2.49 -13.34 -9.70
CA GLU A 24 -3.42 -12.66 -10.60
C GLU A 24 -3.12 -11.17 -10.80
N ILE A 25 -2.19 -10.61 -10.03
CA ILE A 25 -1.68 -9.25 -10.17
C ILE A 25 -0.23 -9.33 -10.67
N ASP A 26 0.03 -8.65 -11.78
CA ASP A 26 1.37 -8.35 -12.25
C ASP A 26 1.90 -7.16 -11.46
N TRP A 27 2.63 -7.43 -10.38
CA TRP A 27 3.24 -6.42 -9.53
C TRP A 27 4.49 -5.84 -10.18
N GLU A 28 4.65 -4.53 -10.12
CA GLU A 28 5.85 -3.87 -10.62
C GLU A 28 7.07 -4.35 -9.83
N ASN A 29 8.11 -4.79 -10.55
CA ASN A 29 9.38 -5.14 -9.92
C ASN A 29 10.09 -3.85 -9.51
N ASN A 30 9.95 -3.49 -8.24
CA ASN A 30 10.58 -2.33 -7.66
C ASN A 30 11.97 -2.71 -7.16
N ASP A 31 12.94 -2.68 -8.07
CA ASP A 31 14.37 -2.77 -7.71
C ASP A 31 14.75 -1.62 -6.76
N GLU A 32 14.06 -0.48 -6.85
CA GLU A 32 14.16 0.66 -5.93
C GLU A 32 12.77 1.10 -5.46
N PHE A 33 12.67 1.55 -4.21
CA PHE A 33 11.45 2.08 -3.61
C PHE A 33 11.59 3.56 -3.26
N TYR A 34 10.76 4.38 -3.89
CA TYR A 34 10.81 5.83 -3.72
C TYR A 34 9.74 6.33 -2.73
N PRO A 35 10.14 7.01 -1.64
CA PRO A 35 9.19 7.69 -0.78
C PRO A 35 8.48 8.83 -1.51
N ILE A 36 7.16 8.92 -1.37
CA ILE A 36 6.32 9.87 -2.13
C ILE A 36 5.71 11.00 -1.28
N ASP A 37 5.86 10.96 0.05
CA ASP A 37 5.26 11.97 0.94
C ASP A 37 6.09 12.23 2.23
N LEU A 38 5.57 13.11 3.09
CA LEU A 38 6.19 13.47 4.37
C LEU A 38 6.20 12.35 5.41
N ARG A 39 5.38 11.29 5.23
CA ARG A 39 5.42 10.08 6.06
C ARG A 39 6.56 9.16 5.62
N GLY A 40 7.21 9.46 4.50
CA GLY A 40 8.12 8.54 3.85
C GLY A 40 7.38 7.34 3.25
N ALA A 41 6.10 7.49 2.93
CA ALA A 41 5.28 6.40 2.43
C ALA A 41 5.76 5.95 1.04
N ILE A 42 5.67 4.65 0.77
CA ILE A 42 6.04 4.02 -0.48
C ILE A 42 4.81 3.39 -1.10
N THR A 43 4.47 3.78 -2.33
CA THR A 43 3.40 3.12 -3.08
C THR A 43 3.97 2.08 -4.02
N VAL A 44 3.48 0.85 -3.89
CA VAL A 44 3.75 -0.25 -4.81
C VAL A 44 2.57 -0.42 -5.75
N PHE A 45 2.87 -0.56 -7.04
CA PHE A 45 1.87 -0.67 -8.09
C PHE A 45 1.85 -2.08 -8.66
N GLY A 46 0.69 -2.46 -9.17
CA GLY A 46 0.50 -3.66 -9.95
C GLY A 46 -0.68 -3.51 -10.89
N ARG A 47 -0.86 -4.50 -11.76
CA ARG A 47 -1.98 -4.56 -12.68
C ARG A 47 -2.64 -5.92 -12.63
N THR A 48 -3.96 -5.97 -12.54
CA THR A 48 -4.67 -7.23 -12.73
C THR A 48 -4.47 -7.74 -14.15
N LYS A 49 -4.75 -9.03 -14.40
CA LYS A 49 -4.72 -9.62 -15.77
C LYS A 49 -5.57 -8.87 -16.79
N ARG A 50 -6.56 -8.08 -16.36
CA ARG A 50 -7.42 -7.25 -17.23
C ARG A 50 -6.92 -5.80 -17.38
N GLY A 51 -5.69 -5.52 -16.93
CA GLY A 51 -5.04 -4.21 -17.03
C GLY A 51 -5.50 -3.18 -15.99
N ARG A 52 -6.31 -3.58 -14.99
CA ARG A 52 -6.80 -2.65 -13.95
C ARG A 52 -5.67 -2.33 -12.97
N PRO A 53 -5.41 -1.04 -12.68
CA PRO A 53 -4.37 -0.66 -11.74
C PRO A 53 -4.75 -1.06 -10.31
N VAL A 54 -3.79 -1.65 -9.60
CA VAL A 54 -3.80 -1.91 -8.17
C VAL A 54 -2.64 -1.14 -7.57
N CYS A 55 -2.84 -0.49 -6.44
CA CYS A 55 -1.75 0.13 -5.70
C CYS A 55 -1.97 -0.07 -4.20
N ILE A 56 -0.86 -0.17 -3.47
CA ILE A 56 -0.85 -0.25 -2.01
C ILE A 56 0.22 0.72 -1.53
N THR A 57 -0.15 1.59 -0.61
CA THR A 57 0.78 2.54 0.01
C THR A 57 1.17 2.02 1.37
N PHE A 58 2.46 1.86 1.61
CA PHE A 58 3.05 1.38 2.85
C PHE A 58 3.77 2.49 3.60
N THR A 59 3.70 2.46 4.92
CA THR A 59 4.45 3.36 5.81
C THR A 59 5.06 2.54 6.94
N GLU A 60 6.31 2.78 7.27
CA GLU A 60 6.93 2.23 8.47
C GLU A 60 6.42 2.99 9.72
N SER A 61 6.10 2.25 10.77
CA SER A 61 5.68 2.81 12.05
C SER A 61 6.44 2.11 13.18
N GLY A 62 7.52 2.75 13.64
CA GLY A 62 8.40 2.22 14.68
C GLY A 62 9.24 1.06 14.16
N HIS A 63 8.70 -0.16 14.20
CA HIS A 63 9.32 -1.38 13.68
C HIS A 63 8.35 -2.25 12.89
N ASP A 64 7.11 -1.80 12.74
CA ASP A 64 6.06 -2.51 12.01
C ASP A 64 5.80 -1.83 10.66
N LEU A 65 5.29 -2.62 9.73
CA LEU A 65 4.81 -2.13 8.45
C LEU A 65 3.30 -1.91 8.51
N GLN A 66 2.86 -0.75 8.04
CA GLN A 66 1.44 -0.41 7.91
C GLN A 66 1.10 -0.10 6.46
N PHE A 67 -0.18 -0.24 6.09
CA PHE A 67 -0.68 0.10 4.77
C PHE A 67 -1.92 1.00 4.83
N ASP A 68 -2.14 1.79 3.78
CA ASP A 68 -3.33 2.61 3.63
C ASP A 68 -4.56 1.70 3.36
N SER A 69 -5.52 1.66 4.28
CA SER A 69 -6.74 0.83 4.16
C SER A 69 -7.76 1.36 3.14
N GLY A 70 -7.52 2.55 2.57
CA GLY A 70 -8.47 3.26 1.71
C GLY A 70 -9.66 3.90 2.45
N GLN A 71 -9.76 3.72 3.77
CA GLN A 71 -10.66 4.50 4.62
C GLN A 71 -9.99 5.80 5.06
N ILE A 72 -10.78 6.84 5.32
CA ILE A 72 -10.28 8.14 5.79
C ILE A 72 -10.79 8.45 7.19
N HIS A 73 -10.00 9.16 8.00
CA HIS A 73 -10.48 9.69 9.27
C HIS A 73 -11.56 10.77 9.01
N ASN A 74 -12.77 10.55 9.55
CA ASN A 74 -13.91 11.48 9.43
C ASN A 74 -13.78 12.74 10.31
N SER A 75 -12.69 12.92 11.06
CA SER A 75 -12.62 13.86 12.20
C SER A 75 -12.01 15.24 11.92
N PHE A 76 -11.69 15.61 10.68
CA PHE A 76 -11.16 16.96 10.38
C PHE A 76 -12.06 17.80 9.49
N SER A 77 -12.22 19.07 9.84
CA SER A 77 -12.92 20.05 9.01
C SER A 77 -12.12 20.32 7.73
N LEU A 78 -12.83 20.34 6.61
CA LEU A 78 -12.29 20.55 5.27
C LEU A 78 -11.71 21.98 5.17
N LYS A 79 -10.38 22.16 5.17
CA LYS A 79 -9.70 23.17 4.32
C LYS A 79 -8.19 23.34 4.41
N VAL A 80 -7.44 22.75 5.34
CA VAL A 80 -6.03 23.20 5.53
C VAL A 80 -4.96 22.11 5.35
N LEU A 81 -5.24 20.83 5.64
CA LEU A 81 -4.21 19.77 5.61
C LEU A 81 -4.62 18.48 4.86
N LYS A 82 -5.89 18.31 4.49
CA LYS A 82 -6.42 17.07 3.88
C LYS A 82 -5.83 16.74 2.50
N ASP A 83 -5.32 17.75 1.80
CA ASP A 83 -4.86 17.60 0.41
C ASP A 83 -3.35 17.29 0.32
N ILE A 84 -2.65 17.19 1.46
CA ILE A 84 -1.24 16.79 1.46
C ILE A 84 -1.19 15.26 1.46
N GLY A 85 -1.23 14.67 0.26
CA GLY A 85 -0.66 13.36 -0.04
C GLY A 85 -1.18 12.15 0.76
N GLY A 86 -2.49 12.02 0.99
CA GLY A 86 -3.04 10.79 1.61
C GLY A 86 -2.78 10.66 3.11
N THR A 87 -2.32 11.72 3.78
CA THR A 87 -2.07 11.77 5.23
C THR A 87 -3.30 11.59 6.13
N ASN A 88 -4.50 11.50 5.55
CA ASN A 88 -5.76 11.29 6.28
C ASN A 88 -6.32 9.87 6.13
N ASN A 89 -5.57 8.96 5.48
CA ASN A 89 -5.93 7.56 5.37
C ASN A 89 -5.78 6.87 6.73
N ILE A 90 -6.74 5.99 7.06
CA ILE A 90 -6.63 5.08 8.19
C ILE A 90 -5.57 4.04 7.82
N MET A 91 -4.49 4.02 8.59
CA MET A 91 -3.42 3.03 8.47
C MET A 91 -3.85 1.73 9.17
N GLU A 92 -3.60 0.61 8.52
CA GLU A 92 -3.79 -0.73 9.10
C GLU A 92 -2.46 -1.47 9.17
N SER A 93 -2.26 -2.28 10.21
CA SER A 93 -1.03 -3.05 10.37
C SER A 93 -0.98 -4.19 9.34
N VAL A 94 0.19 -4.43 8.75
CA VAL A 94 0.44 -5.63 7.95
C VAL A 94 0.36 -6.88 8.84
N GLY A 95 0.85 -6.80 10.08
CA GLY A 95 0.78 -7.90 11.05
C GLY A 95 1.39 -9.20 10.52
N ASP A 96 0.61 -10.28 10.57
CA ASP A 96 0.95 -11.59 10.03
C ASP A 96 0.71 -11.73 8.50
N GLY A 97 0.28 -10.65 7.84
CA GLY A 97 0.00 -10.59 6.41
C GLY A 97 -1.46 -10.86 6.04
N GLU A 98 -2.28 -11.45 6.91
CA GLU A 98 -3.71 -11.70 6.63
C GLU A 98 -4.51 -10.41 6.39
N PRO A 99 -4.38 -9.34 7.21
CA PRO A 99 -5.11 -8.09 6.98
C PRO A 99 -4.82 -7.50 5.59
N LEU A 100 -3.55 -7.52 5.19
CA LEU A 100 -3.11 -7.01 3.89
C LEU A 100 -3.65 -7.86 2.74
N LEU A 101 -3.57 -9.19 2.86
CA LEU A 101 -4.09 -10.10 1.83
C LEU A 101 -5.61 -9.97 1.69
N HIS A 102 -6.33 -9.84 2.81
CA HIS A 102 -7.76 -9.59 2.83
C HIS A 102 -8.09 -8.29 2.08
N TYR A 103 -7.39 -7.21 2.38
CA TYR A 103 -7.53 -5.92 1.72
C TYR A 103 -7.33 -6.02 0.20
N ILE A 104 -6.24 -6.67 -0.25
CA ILE A 104 -5.94 -6.83 -1.68
C ILE A 104 -7.07 -7.58 -2.40
N ARG A 105 -7.54 -8.68 -1.82
CA ARG A 105 -8.64 -9.48 -2.39
C ARG A 105 -9.94 -8.69 -2.47
N GLN A 106 -10.29 -7.93 -1.44
CA GLN A 106 -11.46 -7.05 -1.48
C GLN A 106 -11.31 -5.97 -2.55
N ARG A 107 -10.12 -5.38 -2.68
CA ARG A 107 -9.83 -4.37 -3.70
C ARG A 107 -9.99 -4.94 -5.10
N MET A 108 -9.51 -6.16 -5.33
CA MET A 108 -9.68 -6.87 -6.60
C MET A 108 -11.15 -7.09 -6.94
N LEU A 109 -11.94 -7.64 -6.01
CA LEU A 109 -13.38 -7.85 -6.21
C LEU A 109 -14.10 -6.54 -6.55
N PHE A 110 -13.75 -5.45 -5.86
CA PHE A 110 -14.31 -4.14 -6.15
C PHE A 110 -13.99 -3.69 -7.59
N LEU A 111 -12.73 -3.84 -8.03
CA LEU A 111 -12.29 -3.44 -9.36
C LEU A 111 -12.91 -4.28 -10.49
N GLU A 112 -13.29 -5.53 -10.21
CA GLU A 112 -14.02 -6.39 -11.14
C GLU A 112 -15.49 -6.02 -11.29
N GLN A 113 -16.12 -5.59 -10.19
CA GLN A 113 -17.53 -5.19 -10.16
C GLN A 113 -17.76 -3.77 -10.70
N HIS A 114 -16.74 -2.92 -10.68
CA HIS A 114 -16.79 -1.52 -11.10
C HIS A 114 -15.72 -1.24 -12.18
N PRO A 115 -15.99 -1.64 -13.44
CA PRO A 115 -15.05 -1.49 -14.57
C PRO A 115 -14.82 -0.06 -15.02
#